data_AF-A0A673B4Z3-F1
#
_entry.id   AF-A0A673B4Z3-F1
#
_cell.length_a   1.000
_cell.length_b   1.000
_cell.length_c   1.000
_cell.angle_alpha   90.00
_cell.angle_beta   90.00
_cell.angle_gamma   90.00
#
_symmetry.space_group_name_H-M   'P 1'
#
loop_
_entity.id
_entity.type
_entity.pdbx_description
1 polymer ?
#
loop_
_entity_poly.entity_id
_entity_poly.type
_entity_poly.pdbx_seq_one_letter_code
_entity_poly.pdbx_strand_id
1 'polypeptide(L)'
;PPPLSEGDDVLARWSDGLLYLGNVKRVSACGKLFCMLLKQTSRALNMVLLCHYCHSSCLSYKHELNALPPPSITGYHPECHTPTIEPEADSDSWICRQCVFAVATKRGGALKRGRFARLMQFMKLRLPYQLSSLDWDPQHLTNQQQCYCYCAGPGEWNLKMLQCGSCGQWFHEACTQCLTKPLLYGDRFYQFECSVCTKGPETIQRLPMTWVDLAHLVLYHLSLCCKRKYFDFDHEILSFTNENWDSLLLGALSDTPRQDRCHNLLNALNSHKDRFVSGKEIKKKKCLFGLQVRAPPPLTSDSSPLITDPPINITHRKRSE
;
A
#
# COMPACT_ATOMS: atom_id res chain seq x y z
N PRO A 1 12.03 20.81 11.52
CA PRO A 1 12.53 20.70 10.13
C PRO A 1 12.94 22.07 9.58
N PRO A 2 14.10 22.21 8.88
CA PRO A 2 14.27 23.37 8.02
C PRO A 2 13.13 23.36 6.99
N PRO A 3 12.55 24.54 6.66
CA PRO A 3 11.49 24.61 5.68
C PRO A 3 12.01 24.07 4.34
N LEU A 4 11.27 23.14 3.75
CA LEU A 4 11.48 22.74 2.36
C LEU A 4 11.44 23.99 1.49
N SER A 5 12.34 24.06 0.52
CA SER A 5 12.40 25.15 -0.46
C SER A 5 12.01 24.63 -1.83
N GLU A 6 11.47 25.53 -2.67
CA GLU A 6 11.29 25.23 -4.08
C GLU A 6 12.65 24.93 -4.72
N GLY A 7 12.70 23.86 -5.52
CA GLY A 7 13.92 23.36 -6.15
C GLY A 7 14.64 22.26 -5.37
N ASP A 8 14.23 21.94 -4.14
CA ASP A 8 14.82 20.85 -3.36
C ASP A 8 14.50 19.47 -3.98
N ASP A 9 15.51 18.61 -4.05
CA ASP A 9 15.33 17.20 -4.40
C ASP A 9 14.96 16.40 -3.15
N VAL A 10 13.91 15.57 -3.25
CA VAL A 10 13.33 14.85 -2.13
C VAL A 10 13.01 13.40 -2.49
N LEU A 11 13.07 12.52 -1.50
CA LEU A 11 12.41 11.22 -1.57
C LEU A 11 11.03 11.32 -0.95
N ALA A 12 10.00 11.15 -1.78
CA ALA A 12 8.61 11.20 -1.36
C ALA A 12 7.99 9.82 -1.28
N ARG A 13 7.29 9.55 -0.17
CA ARG A 13 6.54 8.30 -0.03
C ARG A 13 5.18 8.41 -0.71
N TRP A 14 4.86 7.47 -1.59
CA TRP A 14 3.57 7.42 -2.30
C TRP A 14 2.56 6.50 -1.59
N SER A 15 1.33 6.43 -2.12
CA SER A 15 0.22 5.61 -1.59
C SER A 15 0.44 4.09 -1.68
N ASP A 16 1.54 3.65 -2.30
CA ASP A 16 1.98 2.24 -2.31
C ASP A 16 3.01 1.95 -1.21
N GLY A 17 3.38 2.95 -0.41
CA GLY A 17 4.39 2.86 0.65
C GLY A 17 5.84 2.96 0.18
N LEU A 18 6.09 3.08 -1.13
CA LEU A 18 7.42 3.19 -1.73
C LEU A 18 7.92 4.63 -1.79
N LEU A 19 9.24 4.81 -1.87
CA LEU A 19 9.88 6.11 -2.03
C LEU A 19 10.19 6.40 -3.50
N TYR A 20 9.89 7.62 -3.93
CA TYR A 20 10.14 8.13 -5.28
C TYR A 20 10.96 9.41 -5.21
N LEU A 21 11.96 9.55 -6.07
CA LEU A 21 12.71 10.79 -6.22
C LEU A 21 11.82 11.83 -6.90
N GLY A 22 11.76 13.03 -6.31
CA GLY A 22 11.01 14.16 -6.84
C GLY A 22 11.73 15.47 -6.57
N ASN A 23 11.22 16.53 -7.17
CA ASN A 23 11.71 17.89 -7.01
C ASN A 23 10.56 18.78 -6.53
N VAL A 24 10.79 19.53 -5.45
CA VAL A 24 9.77 20.41 -4.86
C VAL A 24 9.51 21.58 -5.80
N LYS A 25 8.30 21.67 -6.36
CA LYS A 25 7.91 22.77 -7.24
C LYS A 25 7.26 23.93 -6.51
N ARG A 26 6.54 23.65 -5.42
CA ARG A 26 5.81 24.63 -4.61
C ARG A 26 5.73 24.17 -3.18
N VAL A 27 5.81 25.11 -2.25
CA VAL A 27 5.65 24.87 -0.82
C VAL A 27 4.42 25.62 -0.33
N SER A 28 3.47 24.90 0.27
CA SER A 28 2.27 25.51 0.85
C SER A 28 2.52 25.89 2.31
N ALA A 29 2.00 27.04 2.75
CA ALA A 29 2.13 27.56 4.11
C ALA A 29 1.54 26.64 5.21
N CYS A 30 0.74 25.63 4.84
CA CYS A 30 0.08 24.73 5.79
C CYS A 30 0.92 23.51 6.24
N GLY A 31 2.20 23.42 5.88
CA GLY A 31 3.21 22.65 6.63
C GLY A 31 3.02 21.13 6.78
N LYS A 32 2.05 20.49 6.12
CA LYS A 32 1.78 19.04 6.24
C LYS A 32 2.28 18.22 5.04
N LEU A 33 3.52 18.45 4.62
CA LEU A 33 4.21 17.62 3.62
C LEU A 33 5.57 17.21 4.19
N PHE A 34 5.68 15.96 4.64
CA PHE A 34 6.91 15.40 5.19
C PHE A 34 7.64 14.58 4.13
N CYS A 35 8.64 15.17 3.47
CA CYS A 35 9.60 14.47 2.61
C CYS A 35 10.94 15.23 2.72
N MET A 36 12.00 14.66 3.28
CA MET A 36 13.31 15.34 3.44
C MET A 36 14.48 14.38 3.25
N LEU A 37 15.52 14.84 2.52
CA LEU A 37 16.93 14.58 2.82
C LEU A 37 17.82 15.69 2.22
N LEU A 38 18.81 16.11 3.00
CA LEU A 38 19.62 17.32 2.86
C LEU A 38 20.76 17.20 1.84
N LYS A 39 21.03 18.30 1.15
CA LYS A 39 22.15 18.52 0.21
C LYS A 39 23.46 18.81 0.96
N GLN A 40 24.56 18.23 0.47
CA GLN A 40 25.92 18.40 0.96
C GLN A 40 26.48 19.78 0.54
N THR A 41 27.05 20.54 1.47
CA THR A 41 28.03 21.58 1.15
C THR A 41 29.29 21.36 1.99
N SER A 42 30.41 21.27 1.29
CA SER A 42 31.74 21.09 1.85
C SER A 42 32.20 22.34 2.62
N ARG A 43 32.60 22.14 3.88
CA ARG A 43 33.81 22.67 4.53
C ARG A 43 33.75 22.36 6.03
N ALA A 44 34.89 21.90 6.56
CA ALA A 44 35.05 21.54 7.96
C ALA A 44 34.80 22.74 8.89
N LEU A 45 33.77 22.64 9.74
CA LEU A 45 33.52 23.45 10.93
C LEU A 45 32.67 22.59 11.88
N ASN A 46 32.96 22.65 13.20
CA ASN A 46 32.32 21.88 14.29
C ASN A 46 30.86 21.47 14.00
N MET A 47 30.65 20.22 13.57
CA MET A 47 29.32 19.68 13.26
C MET A 47 28.57 19.40 14.57
N VAL A 48 27.65 20.29 14.95
CA VAL A 48 26.56 19.92 15.86
C VAL A 48 25.64 18.98 15.09
N LEU A 49 25.67 17.70 15.44
CA LEU A 49 24.75 16.71 14.88
C LEU A 49 23.35 16.98 15.46
N LEU A 50 22.35 17.24 14.63
CA LEU A 50 20.97 17.44 15.06
C LEU A 50 20.19 16.13 14.94
N CYS A 51 19.35 15.83 15.92
CA CYS A 51 18.46 14.68 15.83
C CYS A 51 17.43 14.85 14.70
N HIS A 52 17.22 13.80 13.92
CA HIS A 52 16.23 13.78 12.83
C HIS A 52 14.80 14.14 13.28
N TYR A 53 14.40 13.73 14.48
CA TYR A 53 13.02 13.90 14.95
C TYR A 53 12.82 15.19 15.76
N CYS A 54 13.67 15.45 16.77
CA CYS A 54 13.48 16.58 17.68
C CYS A 54 14.30 17.81 17.31
N HIS A 55 15.21 17.71 16.33
CA HIS A 55 16.09 18.79 15.86
C HIS A 55 16.93 19.46 16.95
N SER A 56 17.09 18.81 18.10
CA SER A 56 17.99 19.23 19.17
C SER A 56 19.38 18.63 18.95
N SER A 57 20.41 19.27 19.51
CA SER A 57 21.78 18.75 19.47
C SER A 57 21.85 17.34 20.04
N CYS A 58 22.50 16.44 19.31
CA CYS A 58 22.63 15.04 19.64
C CYS A 58 24.11 14.63 19.54
N LEU A 59 24.59 13.85 20.50
CA LEU A 59 25.96 13.33 20.50
C LEU A 59 26.05 11.90 19.94
N SER A 60 24.93 11.28 19.53
CA SER A 60 24.83 9.81 19.34
C SER A 60 24.60 9.30 17.92
N TYR A 61 24.97 8.02 17.75
CA TYR A 61 24.87 7.07 16.63
C TYR A 61 24.96 7.65 15.21
N LYS A 62 26.09 7.38 14.56
CA LYS A 62 26.33 7.70 13.14
C LYS A 62 25.74 6.60 12.27
N HIS A 63 25.23 6.99 11.11
CA HIS A 63 24.70 6.07 10.11
C HIS A 63 25.57 6.13 8.86
N GLU A 64 26.42 5.12 8.64
CA GLU A 64 27.25 4.98 7.44
C GLU A 64 26.73 3.84 6.56
N LEU A 65 26.04 4.19 5.46
CA LEU A 65 25.73 3.25 4.39
C LEU A 65 26.76 3.38 3.26
N ASN A 66 27.62 2.37 3.12
CA ASN A 66 28.60 2.28 2.02
C ASN A 66 27.98 1.92 0.65
N ALA A 67 26.64 1.78 0.54
CA ALA A 67 25.95 1.26 -0.64
C ALA A 67 25.08 2.29 -1.39
N LEU A 68 25.11 3.56 -1.00
CA LEU A 68 24.40 4.69 -1.64
C LEU A 68 25.37 5.90 -1.70
N PRO A 69 25.18 6.88 -2.60
CA PRO A 69 25.99 8.11 -2.61
C PRO A 69 25.99 8.75 -1.20
N PRO A 70 27.11 9.37 -0.78
CA PRO A 70 27.56 9.40 0.62
C PRO A 70 26.44 9.81 1.59
N PRO A 71 26.22 9.06 2.67
CA PRO A 71 25.15 9.36 3.62
C PRO A 71 25.39 10.74 4.22
N SER A 72 24.41 11.62 4.09
CA SER A 72 24.28 12.76 4.98
C SER A 72 24.17 12.21 6.40
N ILE A 73 25.21 12.41 7.21
CA ILE A 73 25.29 11.94 8.59
C ILE A 73 24.11 12.57 9.35
N THR A 74 23.09 11.77 9.64
CA THR A 74 21.91 12.16 10.40
C THR A 74 22.00 11.53 11.78
N GLY A 75 21.88 12.34 12.83
CA GLY A 75 21.89 11.86 14.20
C GLY A 75 20.50 11.45 14.66
N TYR A 76 20.47 10.51 15.59
CA TYR A 76 19.23 10.08 16.24
C TYR A 76 19.49 9.99 17.73
N HIS A 77 18.66 10.67 18.54
CA HIS A 77 18.58 10.33 19.95
C HIS A 77 17.95 8.93 20.07
N PRO A 78 18.44 8.07 20.98
CA PRO A 78 17.91 6.73 21.15
C PRO A 78 16.40 6.68 21.31
N GLU A 79 15.85 7.54 22.17
CA GLU A 79 14.42 7.67 22.50
C GLU A 79 13.58 8.30 21.39
N CYS A 80 14.21 9.00 20.44
CA CYS A 80 13.50 9.61 19.33
C CYS A 80 13.24 8.62 18.19
N HIS A 81 14.00 7.53 18.09
CA HIS A 81 13.81 6.53 17.05
C HIS A 81 12.75 5.49 17.44
N THR A 82 12.08 4.91 16.44
CA THR A 82 11.11 3.82 16.66
C THR A 82 11.50 2.56 15.88
N PRO A 83 11.81 1.44 16.56
CA PRO A 83 11.95 1.28 18.03
C PRO A 83 13.16 2.04 18.60
N THR A 84 13.20 2.24 19.91
CA THR A 84 14.33 2.89 20.61
C THR A 84 15.67 2.26 20.21
N ILE A 85 16.70 3.07 20.01
CA ILE A 85 18.05 2.56 19.72
C ILE A 85 18.63 1.97 21.00
N GLU A 86 19.08 0.72 20.96
CA GLU A 86 19.71 0.09 22.12
C GLU A 86 21.15 0.62 22.32
N PRO A 87 21.58 0.91 23.57
CA PRO A 87 22.91 1.46 23.85
C PRO A 87 24.07 0.57 23.37
N GLU A 88 23.86 -0.74 23.34
CA GLU A 88 24.85 -1.76 22.96
C GLU A 88 24.90 -2.01 21.45
N ALA A 89 24.07 -1.34 20.65
CA ALA A 89 24.11 -1.47 19.20
C ALA A 89 25.44 -0.88 18.69
N ASP A 90 26.26 -1.71 18.05
CA ASP A 90 27.48 -1.27 17.37
C ASP A 90 27.12 -0.14 16.38
N SER A 91 27.66 1.06 16.65
CA SER A 91 27.32 2.28 15.94
C SER A 91 27.57 2.18 14.44
N ASP A 92 28.55 1.36 14.05
CA ASP A 92 28.95 1.20 12.66
C ASP A 92 28.03 0.22 11.91
N SER A 93 27.13 -0.45 12.63
CA SER A 93 26.21 -1.46 12.10
C SER A 93 24.73 -1.08 12.17
N TRP A 94 24.39 0.02 12.84
CA TRP A 94 23.01 0.44 12.99
C TRP A 94 22.45 1.09 11.71
N ILE A 95 21.22 0.72 11.33
CA ILE A 95 20.53 1.26 10.17
C ILE A 95 19.19 1.84 10.62
N CYS A 96 18.92 3.10 10.24
CA CYS A 96 17.68 3.76 10.66
C CYS A 96 16.44 3.15 9.99
N ARG A 97 15.27 3.37 10.59
CA ARG A 97 13.98 2.89 10.07
C ARG A 97 13.75 3.30 8.62
N GLN A 98 14.04 4.55 8.27
CA GLN A 98 13.79 5.07 6.93
C GLN A 98 14.63 4.32 5.89
N CYS A 99 15.92 4.09 6.16
CA CYS A 99 16.81 3.37 5.26
C CYS A 99 16.47 1.88 5.16
N VAL A 100 16.08 1.23 6.28
CA VAL A 100 15.63 -0.16 6.23
C VAL A 100 14.40 -0.30 5.36
N PHE A 101 13.39 0.56 5.53
CA PHE A 101 12.19 0.53 4.68
C PHE A 101 12.52 0.86 3.23
N ALA A 102 13.36 1.87 2.95
CA ALA A 102 13.76 2.24 1.60
C ALA A 102 14.37 1.06 0.81
N VAL A 103 15.19 0.23 1.48
CA VAL A 103 15.82 -0.94 0.85
C VAL A 103 14.87 -2.14 0.80
N ALA A 104 14.15 -2.41 1.89
CA ALA A 104 13.40 -3.64 2.06
C ALA A 104 12.02 -3.66 1.38
N THR A 105 11.34 -2.51 1.23
CA THR A 105 10.04 -2.46 0.57
C THR A 105 10.17 -2.67 -0.94
N LYS A 106 9.32 -3.52 -1.53
CA LYS A 106 9.30 -3.82 -2.97
C LYS A 106 7.87 -4.04 -3.45
N ARG A 107 7.58 -3.74 -4.71
CA ARG A 107 6.29 -4.11 -5.35
C ARG A 107 6.10 -5.63 -5.29
N GLY A 108 4.91 -6.08 -4.94
CA GLY A 108 4.59 -7.50 -4.75
C GLY A 108 4.92 -8.08 -3.37
N GLY A 109 5.54 -7.29 -2.48
CA GLY A 109 5.92 -7.72 -1.12
C GLY A 109 7.36 -7.38 -0.79
N ALA A 110 7.63 -7.01 0.46
CA ALA A 110 8.95 -6.68 0.95
C ALA A 110 9.90 -7.89 0.98
N LEU A 111 11.21 -7.61 1.10
CA LEU A 111 12.25 -8.63 1.23
C LEU A 111 11.95 -9.58 2.40
N LYS A 112 12.02 -10.90 2.15
CA LYS A 112 11.75 -11.94 3.16
C LYS A 112 12.99 -12.54 3.80
N ARG A 113 14.17 -12.34 3.19
CA ARG A 113 15.45 -12.93 3.63
C ARG A 113 16.55 -11.87 3.65
N GLY A 114 17.63 -12.14 4.38
CA GLY A 114 18.79 -11.25 4.50
C GLY A 114 18.70 -10.29 5.69
N ARG A 115 19.70 -9.41 5.81
CA ARG A 115 19.83 -8.45 6.92
C ARG A 115 18.68 -7.44 6.96
N PHE A 116 18.39 -6.80 5.84
CA PHE A 116 17.32 -5.79 5.74
C PHE A 116 15.92 -6.37 6.02
N ALA A 117 15.64 -7.61 5.59
CA ALA A 117 14.38 -8.28 5.88
C ALA A 117 14.18 -8.50 7.40
N ARG A 118 15.23 -8.92 8.10
CA ARG A 118 15.22 -9.13 9.57
C ARG A 118 15.06 -7.81 10.32
N LEU A 119 15.81 -6.78 9.92
CA LEU A 119 15.69 -5.44 10.50
C LEU A 119 14.28 -4.85 10.28
N MET A 120 13.72 -4.99 9.08
CA MET A 120 12.38 -4.52 8.77
C MET A 120 11.34 -5.22 9.66
N GLN A 121 11.45 -6.55 9.80
CA GLN A 121 10.56 -7.32 10.66
C GLN A 121 10.63 -6.87 12.13
N PHE A 122 11.83 -6.61 12.66
CA PHE A 122 12.01 -6.04 13.99
C PHE A 122 11.37 -4.66 14.11
N MET A 123 11.60 -3.78 13.15
CA MET A 123 11.04 -2.42 13.14
C MET A 123 9.52 -2.40 13.05
N LYS A 124 8.91 -3.36 12.35
CA LYS A 124 7.45 -3.50 12.21
C LYS A 124 6.72 -3.86 13.51
N LEU A 125 7.44 -4.29 14.55
CA LEU A 125 6.85 -4.56 15.87
C LEU A 125 6.35 -3.29 16.58
N ARG A 126 6.76 -2.10 16.11
CA ARG A 126 6.34 -0.81 16.66
C ARG A 126 5.91 0.13 15.52
N LEU A 127 4.79 0.81 15.70
CA LEU A 127 4.34 1.89 14.82
C LEU A 127 4.99 3.22 15.26
N PRO A 128 5.43 4.07 14.32
CA PRO A 128 5.95 5.41 14.63
C PRO A 128 4.83 6.45 14.86
N TYR A 129 3.62 5.98 15.15
CA TYR A 129 2.41 6.78 15.38
C TYR A 129 1.45 6.00 16.30
N GLN A 130 0.48 6.69 16.88
CA GLN A 130 -0.52 6.09 17.76
C GLN A 130 -1.79 5.76 16.96
N LEU A 131 -2.33 4.54 17.11
CA LEU A 131 -3.57 4.15 16.42
C LEU A 131 -4.79 4.93 16.93
N SER A 132 -4.82 5.24 18.23
CA SER A 132 -5.92 5.96 18.87
C SER A 132 -6.02 7.43 18.47
N SER A 133 -5.00 7.99 17.80
CA SER A 133 -4.99 9.37 17.32
C SER A 133 -5.45 9.52 15.87
N LEU A 134 -6.00 8.47 15.26
CA LEU A 134 -6.46 8.47 13.87
C LEU A 134 -7.98 8.68 13.81
N ASP A 135 -8.40 9.67 13.04
CA ASP A 135 -9.80 10.01 12.82
C ASP A 135 -10.30 9.29 11.57
N TRP A 136 -10.93 8.14 11.78
CA TRP A 136 -11.44 7.26 10.71
C TRP A 136 -12.82 7.69 10.22
N ASP A 137 -13.10 7.38 8.95
CA ASP A 137 -14.47 7.39 8.43
C ASP A 137 -15.32 6.25 9.05
N PRO A 138 -16.66 6.31 8.93
CA PRO A 138 -17.54 5.31 9.55
C PRO A 138 -17.31 3.87 9.08
N GLN A 139 -16.79 3.70 7.86
CA GLN A 139 -16.51 2.39 7.26
C GLN A 139 -15.10 1.86 7.59
N HIS A 140 -14.29 2.65 8.32
CA HIS A 140 -12.91 2.32 8.67
C HIS A 140 -12.01 2.06 7.44
N LEU A 141 -12.22 2.82 6.37
CA LEU A 141 -11.51 2.72 5.10
C LEU A 141 -10.42 3.79 4.97
N THR A 142 -10.69 5.00 5.45
CA THR A 142 -9.77 6.13 5.37
C THR A 142 -9.70 6.92 6.68
N ASN A 143 -8.56 7.56 6.94
CA ASN A 143 -8.42 8.50 8.06
C ASN A 143 -7.96 9.89 7.59
N GLN A 144 -8.33 10.93 8.35
CA GLN A 144 -8.02 12.33 8.04
C GLN A 144 -6.50 12.61 8.01
N GLN A 145 -5.73 11.88 8.81
CA GLN A 145 -4.28 12.03 8.94
C GLN A 145 -3.52 11.46 7.73
N GLN A 146 -4.19 10.66 6.87
CA GLN A 146 -3.54 9.92 5.79
C GLN A 146 -2.35 9.10 6.29
N CYS A 147 -2.51 8.48 7.46
CA CYS A 147 -1.46 7.73 8.14
C CYS A 147 -1.84 6.26 8.23
N TYR A 148 -1.09 5.44 7.49
CA TYR A 148 -1.33 4.01 7.37
C TYR A 148 -0.05 3.20 7.49
N CYS A 149 -0.21 1.90 7.72
CA CYS A 149 0.84 0.88 7.64
C CYS A 149 2.01 1.09 8.63
N TYR A 150 2.93 0.14 8.72
CA TYR A 150 4.16 0.29 9.51
C TYR A 150 5.00 1.51 9.13
N CYS A 151 4.83 2.02 7.91
CA CYS A 151 5.61 3.13 7.40
C CYS A 151 5.07 4.50 7.84
N ALA A 152 3.80 4.62 8.29
CA ALA A 152 3.11 5.89 8.49
C ALA A 152 2.98 6.73 7.20
N GLY A 153 2.88 6.05 6.06
CA GLY A 153 2.69 6.68 4.76
C GLY A 153 1.21 6.90 4.43
N PRO A 154 0.91 7.68 3.38
CA PRO A 154 -0.42 7.71 2.78
C PRO A 154 -0.75 6.36 2.15
N GLY A 155 -2.02 6.12 1.85
CA GLY A 155 -2.49 4.85 1.30
C GLY A 155 -3.93 4.94 0.81
N GLU A 156 -4.27 4.12 -0.18
CA GLU A 156 -5.64 3.92 -0.65
C GLU A 156 -6.00 2.45 -0.38
N TRP A 157 -6.97 2.21 0.51
CA TRP A 157 -7.28 0.87 1.03
C TRP A 157 -7.57 -0.18 -0.05
N ASN A 158 -8.21 0.26 -1.15
CA ASN A 158 -8.56 -0.58 -2.29
C ASN A 158 -7.40 -0.76 -3.29
N LEU A 159 -6.26 -0.10 -3.08
CA LEU A 159 -5.08 -0.18 -3.94
C LEU A 159 -3.94 -0.96 -3.27
N LYS A 160 -4.02 -2.29 -3.31
CA LYS A 160 -2.98 -3.21 -2.81
C LYS A 160 -2.64 -2.97 -1.33
N MET A 161 -3.67 -2.88 -0.49
CA MET A 161 -3.52 -2.87 0.96
C MET A 161 -4.29 -4.01 1.62
N LEU A 162 -3.80 -4.48 2.77
CA LEU A 162 -4.45 -5.47 3.62
C LEU A 162 -4.93 -4.81 4.91
N GLN A 163 -6.13 -5.16 5.35
CA GLN A 163 -6.65 -4.72 6.65
C GLN A 163 -6.30 -5.75 7.73
N CYS A 164 -5.74 -5.29 8.85
CA CYS A 164 -5.45 -6.17 9.98
C CYS A 164 -6.73 -6.48 10.76
N GLY A 165 -7.05 -7.77 10.94
CA GLY A 165 -8.26 -8.22 11.63
C GLY A 165 -8.34 -7.79 13.10
N SER A 166 -7.21 -7.63 13.79
CA SER A 166 -7.20 -7.27 15.21
C SER A 166 -7.28 -5.76 15.48
N CYS A 167 -6.67 -4.90 14.64
CA CYS A 167 -6.55 -3.46 14.92
C CYS A 167 -7.23 -2.56 13.88
N GLY A 168 -7.81 -3.10 12.80
CA GLY A 168 -8.52 -2.33 11.77
C GLY A 168 -7.63 -1.52 10.82
N GLN A 169 -6.35 -1.32 11.14
CA GLN A 169 -5.40 -0.56 10.32
C GLN A 169 -5.11 -1.25 8.98
N TRP A 170 -4.80 -0.44 7.95
CA TRP A 170 -4.43 -0.86 6.60
C TRP A 170 -2.91 -0.88 6.39
N PHE A 171 -2.43 -1.89 5.67
CA PHE A 171 -1.00 -2.15 5.43
C PHE A 171 -0.71 -2.37 3.94
N HIS A 172 0.28 -1.64 3.41
CA HIS A 172 0.67 -1.74 2.00
C HIS A 172 1.24 -3.11 1.66
N GLU A 173 0.89 -3.66 0.48
CA GLU A 173 1.52 -4.83 -0.14
C GLU A 173 3.05 -4.75 0.00
N ALA A 174 3.63 -3.62 -0.42
CA ALA A 174 5.07 -3.42 -0.46
C ALA A 174 5.76 -3.39 0.91
N CYS A 175 4.99 -3.23 1.99
CA CYS A 175 5.48 -3.21 3.36
C CYS A 175 5.28 -4.55 4.10
N THR A 176 4.55 -5.50 3.52
CA THR A 176 4.32 -6.84 4.10
C THR A 176 5.40 -7.84 3.68
N GLN A 177 5.65 -8.85 4.51
CA GLN A 177 6.62 -9.93 4.25
C GLN A 177 5.96 -11.32 4.16
N CYS A 178 4.63 -11.40 4.31
CA CYS A 178 3.87 -12.66 4.30
C CYS A 178 3.35 -13.09 2.90
N LEU A 179 3.12 -12.16 1.98
CA LEU A 179 2.49 -12.44 0.68
C LEU A 179 3.31 -13.35 -0.24
N THR A 180 2.71 -14.40 -0.80
CA THR A 180 3.35 -15.29 -1.79
C THR A 180 3.20 -14.80 -3.23
N LYS A 181 2.16 -14.00 -3.50
CA LYS A 181 1.83 -13.40 -4.80
C LYS A 181 1.40 -11.94 -4.58
N PRO A 182 1.58 -11.05 -5.59
CA PRO A 182 1.08 -9.68 -5.52
C PRO A 182 -0.44 -9.63 -5.38
N LEU A 183 -0.95 -8.60 -4.69
CA LEU A 183 -2.38 -8.36 -4.53
C LEU A 183 -3.01 -7.82 -5.81
N LEU A 184 -4.25 -8.19 -6.09
CA LEU A 184 -5.07 -7.42 -7.03
C LEU A 184 -5.67 -6.21 -6.30
N TYR A 185 -5.91 -5.11 -7.02
CA TYR A 185 -6.73 -4.02 -6.51
C TYR A 185 -8.09 -4.53 -6.05
N GLY A 186 -8.53 -4.05 -4.88
CA GLY A 186 -9.79 -4.42 -4.24
C GLY A 186 -9.82 -5.83 -3.64
N ASP A 187 -8.71 -6.58 -3.66
CA ASP A 187 -8.70 -7.94 -3.13
C ASP A 187 -8.69 -7.97 -1.60
N ARG A 188 -9.89 -8.08 -1.03
CA ARG A 188 -10.13 -8.22 0.42
C ARG A 188 -10.23 -9.67 0.88
N PHE A 189 -10.03 -10.67 0.01
CA PHE A 189 -10.18 -12.09 0.35
C PHE A 189 -8.97 -12.62 1.13
N TYR A 190 -8.65 -11.97 2.24
CA TYR A 190 -7.56 -12.31 3.13
C TYR A 190 -7.96 -12.08 4.58
N GLN A 191 -7.62 -13.02 5.44
CA GLN A 191 -7.51 -12.79 6.87
C GLN A 191 -6.04 -12.48 7.17
N PHE A 192 -5.76 -11.26 7.61
CA PHE A 192 -4.41 -10.76 7.83
C PHE A 192 -4.26 -10.24 9.25
N GLU A 193 -3.15 -10.58 9.92
CA GLU A 193 -2.74 -9.94 11.17
C GLU A 193 -1.35 -9.35 11.04
N CYS A 194 -1.23 -8.07 11.41
CA CYS A 194 0.02 -7.33 11.29
C CYS A 194 1.02 -7.71 12.39
N SER A 195 2.30 -7.42 12.16
CA SER A 195 3.39 -7.72 13.10
C SER A 195 3.26 -7.06 14.47
N VAL A 196 2.52 -5.95 14.56
CA VAL A 196 2.27 -5.26 15.84
C VAL A 196 1.32 -6.10 16.70
N CYS A 197 0.25 -6.63 16.09
CA CYS A 197 -0.77 -7.42 16.78
C CYS A 197 -0.26 -8.83 17.11
N THR A 198 0.47 -9.48 16.18
CA THR A 198 1.05 -10.81 16.41
C THR A 198 2.28 -10.78 17.33
N LYS A 199 2.84 -9.58 17.60
CA LYS A 199 4.12 -9.38 18.30
C LYS A 199 5.26 -10.18 17.65
N GLY A 200 5.19 -10.36 16.33
CA GLY A 200 6.07 -11.24 15.58
C GLY A 200 5.83 -11.15 14.07
N PRO A 201 6.18 -12.19 13.31
CA PRO A 201 5.84 -12.28 11.89
C PRO A 201 4.34 -12.09 11.64
N GLU A 202 4.01 -11.50 10.48
CA GLU A 202 2.63 -11.40 10.01
C GLU A 202 2.02 -12.78 9.78
N THR A 203 0.71 -12.92 10.02
CA THR A 203 -0.07 -14.07 9.59
C THR A 203 -0.98 -13.65 8.45
N ILE A 204 -1.15 -14.54 7.47
CA ILE A 204 -2.04 -14.32 6.34
C ILE A 204 -2.67 -15.62 5.91
N GLN A 205 -3.98 -15.58 5.67
CA GLN A 205 -4.74 -16.69 5.11
C GLN A 205 -5.59 -16.16 3.96
N ARG A 206 -5.48 -16.83 2.80
CA ARG A 206 -6.35 -16.57 1.64
C ARG A 206 -7.76 -17.09 1.94
N LEU A 207 -8.77 -16.26 1.80
CA LEU A 207 -10.16 -16.66 1.97
C LEU A 207 -10.68 -17.35 0.69
N PRO A 208 -11.59 -18.33 0.81
CA PRO A 208 -12.22 -18.94 -0.35
C PRO A 208 -13.02 -17.89 -1.13
N MET A 209 -13.07 -18.07 -2.45
CA MET A 209 -13.85 -17.20 -3.35
C MET A 209 -14.66 -18.03 -4.32
N THR A 210 -15.82 -17.48 -4.72
CA THR A 210 -16.66 -18.07 -5.76
C THR A 210 -16.26 -17.56 -7.14
N TRP A 211 -16.80 -18.16 -8.20
CA TRP A 211 -16.65 -17.64 -9.57
C TRP A 211 -17.18 -16.22 -9.75
N VAL A 212 -18.19 -15.84 -8.97
CA VAL A 212 -18.78 -14.50 -8.97
C VAL A 212 -17.80 -13.49 -8.38
N ASP A 213 -17.17 -13.86 -7.27
CA ASP A 213 -16.16 -13.03 -6.61
C ASP A 213 -14.91 -12.88 -7.48
N LEU A 214 -14.48 -13.96 -8.13
CA LEU A 214 -13.39 -13.94 -9.10
C LEU A 214 -13.69 -13.00 -10.27
N ALA A 215 -14.87 -13.14 -10.89
CA ALA A 215 -15.29 -12.28 -11.99
C ALA A 215 -15.33 -10.80 -11.57
N HIS A 216 -15.87 -10.52 -10.38
CA HIS A 216 -15.94 -9.17 -9.82
C HIS A 216 -14.54 -8.61 -9.56
N LEU A 217 -13.67 -9.39 -8.92
CA LEU A 217 -12.31 -8.96 -8.58
C LEU A 217 -11.50 -8.64 -9.83
N VAL A 218 -11.55 -9.50 -10.86
CA VAL A 218 -10.86 -9.29 -12.14
C VAL A 218 -11.37 -8.03 -12.83
N LEU A 219 -12.69 -7.87 -12.94
CA LEU A 219 -13.28 -6.66 -13.54
C LEU A 219 -12.91 -5.40 -12.76
N TYR A 220 -12.93 -5.46 -11.43
CA TYR A 220 -12.56 -4.32 -10.59
C TYR A 220 -11.09 -3.94 -10.81
N HIS A 221 -10.20 -4.93 -10.79
CA HIS A 221 -8.77 -4.76 -11.05
C HIS A 221 -8.52 -4.12 -12.42
N LEU A 222 -9.05 -4.72 -13.49
CA LEU A 222 -8.92 -4.21 -14.85
C LEU A 222 -9.50 -2.79 -14.97
N SER A 223 -10.64 -2.52 -14.31
CA SER A 223 -11.25 -1.19 -14.33
C SER A 223 -10.28 -0.12 -13.83
N LEU A 224 -9.56 -0.38 -12.73
CA LEU A 224 -8.60 0.54 -12.14
C LEU A 224 -7.32 0.67 -12.98
N CYS A 225 -6.77 -0.46 -13.43
CA CYS A 225 -5.58 -0.49 -14.29
C CYS A 225 -5.79 0.29 -15.59
N CYS A 226 -6.91 0.05 -16.28
CA CYS A 226 -7.18 0.63 -17.59
C CYS A 226 -8.02 1.91 -17.55
N LYS A 227 -8.48 2.33 -16.37
CA LYS A 227 -9.34 3.51 -16.16
C LYS A 227 -10.58 3.54 -17.06
N ARG A 228 -11.20 2.39 -17.32
CA ARG A 228 -12.43 2.24 -18.12
C ARG A 228 -13.39 1.22 -17.52
N LYS A 229 -14.64 1.25 -17.98
CA LYS A 229 -15.74 0.45 -17.41
C LYS A 229 -15.95 -0.93 -18.06
N TYR A 230 -15.78 -1.03 -19.39
CA TYR A 230 -16.16 -2.23 -20.15
C TYR A 230 -14.94 -2.95 -20.69
N PHE A 231 -14.95 -4.27 -20.61
CA PHE A 231 -13.87 -5.17 -21.02
C PHE A 231 -14.41 -6.31 -21.88
N ASP A 232 -13.66 -6.69 -22.90
CA ASP A 232 -13.98 -7.84 -23.73
C ASP A 232 -13.72 -9.15 -22.96
N PHE A 233 -14.69 -10.06 -23.01
CA PHE A 233 -14.63 -11.29 -22.25
C PHE A 233 -13.43 -12.16 -22.67
N ASP A 234 -13.29 -12.47 -23.96
CA ASP A 234 -12.29 -13.43 -24.44
C ASP A 234 -10.89 -12.83 -24.38
N HIS A 235 -10.74 -11.60 -24.88
CA HIS A 235 -9.44 -10.98 -25.08
C HIS A 235 -8.86 -10.29 -23.84
N GLU A 236 -9.68 -10.00 -22.83
CA GLU A 236 -9.23 -9.20 -21.68
C GLU A 236 -9.54 -9.90 -20.36
N ILE A 237 -10.80 -10.26 -20.11
CA ILE A 237 -11.19 -10.86 -18.82
C ILE A 237 -10.63 -12.29 -18.71
N LEU A 238 -10.92 -13.13 -19.70
CA LEU A 238 -10.53 -14.55 -19.72
C LEU A 238 -9.01 -14.72 -19.96
N SER A 239 -8.41 -13.90 -20.84
CA SER A 239 -6.96 -13.86 -21.05
C SER A 239 -6.25 -13.50 -19.75
N PHE A 240 -6.60 -12.38 -19.09
CA PHE A 240 -6.01 -12.00 -17.81
C PHE A 240 -6.16 -13.09 -16.75
N THR A 241 -7.37 -13.64 -16.62
CA THR A 241 -7.65 -14.68 -15.62
C THR A 241 -6.80 -15.92 -15.84
N ASN A 242 -6.62 -16.37 -17.08
CA ASN A 242 -5.81 -17.54 -17.39
C ASN A 242 -4.31 -17.28 -17.23
N GLU A 243 -3.83 -16.11 -17.66
CA GLU A 243 -2.42 -15.72 -17.53
C GLU A 243 -1.99 -15.58 -16.06
N ASN A 244 -2.93 -15.22 -15.18
CA ASN A 244 -2.68 -14.98 -13.76
C ASN A 244 -3.25 -16.08 -12.85
N TRP A 245 -3.68 -17.22 -13.39
CA TRP A 245 -4.43 -18.26 -12.65
C TRP A 245 -3.78 -18.65 -11.32
N ASP A 246 -2.48 -18.97 -11.34
CA ASP A 246 -1.73 -19.37 -10.13
C ASP A 246 -1.50 -18.20 -9.17
N SER A 247 -1.45 -16.97 -9.69
CA SER A 247 -1.25 -15.76 -8.89
C SER A 247 -2.53 -15.31 -8.17
N LEU A 248 -3.70 -15.74 -8.65
CA LEU A 248 -5.00 -15.40 -8.08
C LEU A 248 -5.32 -16.17 -6.78
N LEU A 249 -4.55 -17.23 -6.47
CA LEU A 249 -4.66 -18.04 -5.25
C LEU A 249 -6.12 -18.47 -4.99
N LEU A 250 -6.69 -19.23 -5.92
CA LEU A 250 -8.14 -19.48 -6.00
C LEU A 250 -8.66 -20.61 -5.09
N GLY A 251 -7.80 -21.16 -4.22
CA GLY A 251 -8.17 -22.26 -3.33
C GLY A 251 -8.75 -23.44 -4.11
N ALA A 252 -9.95 -23.88 -3.74
CA ALA A 252 -10.66 -25.00 -4.37
C ALA A 252 -10.94 -24.81 -5.87
N LEU A 253 -11.03 -23.56 -6.37
CA LEU A 253 -11.23 -23.33 -7.80
C LEU A 253 -9.97 -23.58 -8.62
N SER A 254 -8.78 -23.62 -8.00
CA SER A 254 -7.48 -23.78 -8.69
C SER A 254 -7.41 -25.03 -9.55
N ASP A 255 -8.09 -26.10 -9.12
CA ASP A 255 -8.13 -27.41 -9.79
C ASP A 255 -9.04 -27.43 -11.04
N THR A 256 -9.74 -26.33 -11.33
CA THR A 256 -10.63 -26.25 -12.50
C THR A 256 -9.82 -26.36 -13.80
N PRO A 257 -10.13 -27.34 -14.67
CA PRO A 257 -9.49 -27.49 -15.98
C PRO A 257 -9.67 -26.24 -16.83
N ARG A 258 -8.64 -25.88 -17.60
CA ARG A 258 -8.62 -24.64 -18.40
C ARG A 258 -9.82 -24.50 -19.34
N GLN A 259 -10.29 -25.61 -19.91
CA GLN A 259 -11.44 -25.66 -20.81
C GLN A 259 -12.76 -25.24 -20.14
N ASP A 260 -12.91 -25.50 -18.84
CA ASP A 260 -14.16 -25.24 -18.10
C ASP A 260 -14.20 -23.82 -17.53
N ARG A 261 -13.04 -23.16 -17.41
CA ARG A 261 -12.92 -21.79 -16.84
C ARG A 261 -13.72 -20.77 -17.64
N CYS A 262 -13.72 -20.90 -18.97
CA CYS A 262 -14.48 -20.02 -19.87
C CYS A 262 -15.98 -20.07 -19.52
N HIS A 263 -16.55 -21.28 -19.46
CA HIS A 263 -17.96 -21.48 -19.15
C HIS A 263 -18.32 -20.93 -17.77
N ASN A 264 -17.56 -21.28 -16.73
CA ASN A 264 -17.86 -20.87 -15.36
C ASN A 264 -17.78 -19.36 -15.16
N LEU A 265 -16.75 -18.71 -15.73
CA LEU A 265 -16.55 -17.27 -15.60
C LEU A 265 -17.63 -16.50 -16.39
N LEU A 266 -17.97 -16.96 -17.59
CA LEU A 266 -19.02 -16.36 -18.41
C LEU A 266 -20.40 -16.52 -17.75
N ASN A 267 -20.69 -17.67 -17.14
CA ASN A 267 -21.91 -17.90 -16.39
C ASN A 267 -22.01 -16.94 -15.20
N ALA A 268 -20.93 -16.76 -14.43
CA ALA A 268 -20.92 -15.83 -13.31
C ALA A 268 -21.25 -14.40 -13.74
N LEU A 269 -20.64 -13.93 -14.83
CA LEU A 269 -20.88 -12.61 -15.42
C LEU A 269 -22.31 -12.42 -15.94
N ASN A 270 -22.93 -13.46 -16.48
CA ASN A 270 -24.29 -13.38 -17.03
C ASN A 270 -25.39 -13.52 -15.98
N SER A 271 -25.18 -14.32 -14.93
CA SER A 271 -26.22 -14.64 -13.94
C SER A 271 -26.37 -13.59 -12.84
N HIS A 272 -25.37 -12.73 -12.60
CA HIS A 272 -25.38 -11.76 -11.49
C HIS A 272 -25.54 -10.32 -12.00
N LYS A 273 -26.76 -9.99 -12.40
CA LYS A 273 -27.12 -8.66 -12.98
C LYS A 273 -27.08 -7.51 -11.97
N ASP A 274 -27.09 -7.82 -10.68
CA ASP A 274 -26.87 -6.87 -9.60
C ASP A 274 -25.42 -6.36 -9.54
N ARG A 275 -24.45 -7.19 -9.98
CA ARG A 275 -23.01 -6.86 -9.99
C ARG A 275 -22.49 -6.47 -11.37
N PHE A 276 -23.01 -7.08 -12.43
CA PHE A 276 -22.44 -7.00 -13.78
C PHE A 276 -23.42 -6.46 -14.83
N VAL A 277 -22.91 -5.58 -15.69
CA VAL A 277 -23.61 -5.05 -16.87
C VAL A 277 -23.03 -5.66 -18.13
N SER A 278 -23.89 -6.20 -18.99
CA SER A 278 -23.48 -6.68 -20.32
C SER A 278 -23.57 -5.57 -21.37
N GLY A 279 -22.65 -5.57 -22.33
CA GLY A 279 -22.69 -4.68 -23.50
C GLY A 279 -23.98 -4.78 -24.29
N LYS A 280 -24.66 -5.95 -24.27
CA LYS A 280 -25.96 -6.16 -24.90
C LYS A 280 -27.04 -5.23 -24.35
N GLU A 281 -27.00 -4.92 -23.06
CA GLU A 281 -28.00 -4.08 -22.36
C GLU A 281 -27.84 -2.58 -22.66
N ILE A 282 -26.68 -2.19 -23.22
CA ILE A 282 -26.34 -0.79 -23.53
C ILE A 282 -26.01 -0.56 -25.02
N LYS A 283 -26.51 -1.44 -25.90
CA LYS A 283 -26.30 -1.37 -27.36
C LYS A 283 -24.82 -1.40 -27.79
N LYS A 284 -23.93 -2.00 -27.00
CA LYS A 284 -22.52 -2.28 -27.36
C LYS A 284 -22.34 -3.73 -27.82
N LYS A 285 -21.10 -4.12 -28.17
CA LYS A 285 -20.74 -5.51 -28.52
C LYS A 285 -21.17 -6.48 -27.42
N LYS A 286 -21.74 -7.64 -27.83
CA LYS A 286 -22.35 -8.64 -26.93
C LYS A 286 -21.37 -9.27 -25.92
N CYS A 287 -20.07 -9.25 -26.22
CA CYS A 287 -18.99 -9.85 -25.41
C CYS A 287 -18.38 -8.89 -24.37
N LEU A 288 -18.90 -7.66 -24.22
CA LEU A 288 -18.38 -6.70 -23.25
C LEU A 288 -19.07 -6.84 -21.90
N PHE A 289 -18.29 -6.76 -20.83
CA PHE A 289 -18.79 -6.75 -19.44
C PHE A 289 -18.17 -5.61 -18.64
N GLY A 290 -18.90 -5.11 -17.65
CA GLY A 290 -18.42 -4.13 -16.69
C GLY A 290 -19.15 -4.24 -15.37
N LEU A 291 -18.64 -3.58 -14.33
CA LEU A 291 -19.30 -3.53 -13.04
C LEU A 291 -20.49 -2.55 -13.05
N GLN A 292 -21.57 -2.90 -12.37
CA GLN A 292 -22.70 -2.00 -12.10
C GLN A 292 -22.20 -0.78 -11.32
N VAL A 293 -21.56 -1.06 -10.18
CA VAL A 293 -20.90 -0.08 -9.30
C VAL A 293 -19.41 -0.41 -9.27
N ARG A 294 -18.56 0.59 -9.48
CA ARG A 294 -17.10 0.41 -9.46
C ARG A 294 -16.60 0.40 -8.02
N ALA A 295 -16.95 -0.65 -7.28
CA ALA A 295 -16.50 -0.93 -5.93
C ALA A 295 -15.88 -2.33 -5.86
N PRO A 296 -14.96 -2.59 -4.91
CA PRO A 296 -14.41 -3.93 -4.68
C PRO A 296 -15.51 -4.98 -4.43
N PRO A 297 -15.22 -6.27 -4.65
CA PRO A 297 -16.17 -7.33 -4.33
C PRO A 297 -16.51 -7.32 -2.83
N PRO A 298 -17.79 -7.49 -2.45
CA PRO A 298 -18.17 -7.60 -1.05
C PRO A 298 -17.66 -8.92 -0.46
N LEU A 299 -17.26 -8.89 0.81
CA LEU A 299 -17.00 -10.12 1.56
C LEU A 299 -18.31 -10.69 2.10
N THR A 300 -18.37 -12.00 2.32
CA THR A 300 -19.55 -12.65 2.93
C THR A 300 -19.84 -12.15 4.35
N SER A 301 -18.82 -11.66 5.05
CA SER A 301 -18.92 -11.04 6.36
C SER A 301 -19.42 -9.60 6.34
N ASP A 302 -19.47 -8.96 5.17
CA ASP A 302 -19.99 -7.60 5.05
C ASP A 302 -21.53 -7.68 5.20
N SER A 303 -22.07 -7.25 6.35
CA SER A 303 -23.51 -7.11 6.54
C SER A 303 -24.07 -6.13 5.50
N SER A 304 -24.87 -6.64 4.55
CA SER A 304 -25.53 -5.85 3.50
C SER A 304 -26.84 -5.22 4.02
N PRO A 305 -27.28 -4.05 3.49
CA PRO A 305 -27.34 -3.75 2.07
C PRO A 305 -26.43 -2.62 1.60
N LEU A 306 -25.92 -2.77 0.37
CA LEU A 306 -25.37 -1.73 -0.47
C LEU A 306 -26.21 -0.44 -0.34
N ILE A 307 -25.66 0.58 0.32
CA ILE A 307 -26.16 1.94 0.17
C ILE A 307 -25.82 2.35 -1.26
N THR A 308 -26.86 2.46 -2.06
CA THR A 308 -26.86 3.03 -3.40
C THR A 308 -26.68 4.54 -3.29
N ASP A 309 -25.48 5.00 -2.94
CA ASP A 309 -25.12 6.38 -3.23
C ASP A 309 -24.38 6.40 -4.58
N PRO A 310 -24.87 7.17 -5.57
CA PRO A 310 -24.20 7.30 -6.84
C PRO A 310 -22.81 7.91 -6.60
N PRO A 311 -21.77 7.51 -7.35
CA PRO A 311 -20.45 8.09 -7.20
C PRO A 311 -20.54 9.60 -7.46
N ILE A 312 -20.02 10.39 -6.53
CA ILE A 312 -19.70 11.80 -6.77
C ILE A 312 -18.82 11.83 -8.01
N ASN A 313 -19.36 12.40 -9.08
CA ASN A 313 -18.66 12.66 -10.32
C ASN A 313 -17.44 13.53 -9.98
N ILE A 314 -16.24 12.95 -10.01
CA ILE A 314 -15.00 13.74 -10.02
C ILE A 314 -14.86 14.29 -11.45
N THR A 315 -15.75 15.20 -11.81
CA THR A 315 -15.58 16.08 -12.97
C THR A 315 -15.21 17.46 -12.43
N HIS A 316 -13.96 17.84 -12.69
CA HIS A 316 -13.47 19.21 -12.67
C HIS A 316 -13.85 20.06 -11.45
N ARG A 317 -13.00 20.07 -10.42
CA ARG A 317 -12.70 21.34 -9.75
C ARG A 317 -12.03 22.24 -10.78
N LYS A 318 -12.85 22.96 -11.55
CA LYS A 318 -12.42 24.21 -12.16
C LYS A 318 -11.91 25.08 -11.02
N ARG A 319 -10.65 25.51 -11.14
CA ARG A 319 -10.13 26.69 -10.46
C ARG A 319 -11.18 27.80 -10.61
N SER A 320 -11.74 28.19 -9.48
CA SER A 320 -12.41 29.47 -9.32
C SER A 320 -11.41 30.30 -8.52
N GLU A 321 -11.03 31.41 -9.14
CA GLU A 321 -10.19 32.54 -8.68
C GLU A 321 -9.50 32.44 -7.31
#